data_AF-Q8TI42-F1
#
_entry.id   AF-Q8TI42-F1
#
_cell.length_a   1.000
_cell.length_b   1.000
_cell.length_c   1.000
_cell.angle_alpha   90.00
_cell.angle_beta   90.00
_cell.angle_gamma   90.00
#
_symmetry.space_group_name_H-M   'P 1'
#
loop_
_entity.id
_entity.type
_entity.pdbx_description
1 polymer ?
#
loop_
_entity_poly.entity_id
_entity_poly.type
_entity_poly.pdbx_seq_one_letter_code
_entity_poly.pdbx_strand_id
1 'polypeptide(L)'
;MNKYTLKILFIFITLLLMAAAQPALGSDWAQFHMNAQHTGYSDSTAPDTNFTAWISEYIGAQPSSSLVVADGLIYVNCGNENVTALNMYTGKNEGLKVNGPGDNGLDSWASPCYYNGSVYRARTDACNGGPMAADGKIFQSDWDGNHYYCYNESGYNHGEDTSDEFWNFTVSGYAQGTPAYYGGEVYLTSWGYAYNGSGNGHVYCVYVNNGTQKWHKDIPLDCCGSASLNTSSGILYVTTYNFGDDGDLYALYMDNGTEYWNRSIMRTDSTPAIDDNGYIYVCGGCRGYSDMMTYCFAPNGTKMWNTTASDQIGDWTCSVAVADGKVFVGKPTTEWGPWGAPYYAMGCDGTYALNASNGNIIWSYEGGGCSPIVADGMVFTIGDDGKVYAFGKKTYDFTIGAGTDHFAYEGEIDSSPDCTVPTTNIPSSSAITADDGSYEDYSTTTSGKYAAQRFNFSIDETSPGKLNVSWNGKGWHDTGSNNGTYLYIWNSNSGAYEELANNSIGTDATLSGEIISSTGNYINSGVVTVLVVQKGEHSRDGKASHIATDYVKLVVTP
;
A
#
# COMPACT_ATOMS: atom_id res chain seq x y z
N MET A 1 -8.77 -53.65 -14.13
CA MET A 1 -7.85 -52.58 -14.56
C MET A 1 -6.45 -53.17 -14.66
N ASN A 2 -5.79 -53.12 -15.81
CA ASN A 2 -4.49 -53.78 -16.04
C ASN A 2 -3.36 -53.03 -15.30
N LYS A 3 -2.32 -53.72 -14.82
CA LYS A 3 -1.12 -53.16 -14.15
C LYS A 3 -0.47 -52.01 -14.94
N TYR A 4 -0.62 -51.97 -16.27
CA TYR A 4 -0.14 -50.85 -17.09
C TYR A 4 -1.03 -49.59 -17.02
N THR A 5 -2.35 -49.76 -16.85
CA THR A 5 -3.30 -48.66 -16.67
C THR A 5 -3.13 -47.98 -15.31
N LEU A 6 -2.76 -48.74 -14.27
CA LEU A 6 -2.52 -48.20 -12.93
C LEU A 6 -1.21 -47.39 -12.83
N LYS A 7 -0.17 -47.76 -13.59
CA LYS A 7 1.10 -47.00 -13.65
C LYS A 7 0.97 -45.69 -14.43
N ILE A 8 0.19 -45.66 -15.51
CA ILE A 8 -0.07 -44.42 -16.26
C ILE A 8 -0.94 -43.46 -15.43
N LEU A 9 -1.93 -43.98 -14.70
CA LEU A 9 -2.75 -43.17 -13.79
C LEU A 9 -1.93 -42.59 -12.63
N PHE A 10 -0.98 -43.35 -12.07
CA PHE A 10 -0.09 -42.84 -11.02
C PHE A 10 0.89 -41.78 -11.51
N ILE A 11 1.46 -41.92 -12.72
CA ILE A 11 2.36 -40.91 -13.30
C ILE A 11 1.60 -39.61 -13.59
N PHE A 12 0.36 -39.68 -14.09
CA PHE A 12 -0.49 -38.50 -14.29
C PHE A 12 -0.95 -37.86 -12.97
N ILE A 13 -1.24 -38.64 -11.92
CA ILE A 13 -1.62 -38.10 -10.59
C ILE A 13 -0.40 -37.46 -9.88
N THR A 14 0.82 -37.98 -10.07
CA THR A 14 2.03 -37.35 -9.53
C THR A 14 2.49 -36.11 -10.33
N LEU A 15 2.19 -36.04 -11.63
CA LEU A 15 2.41 -34.82 -12.43
C LEU A 15 1.35 -33.74 -12.18
N LEU A 16 0.16 -34.10 -11.67
CA LEU A 16 -0.87 -33.15 -11.22
C LEU A 16 -0.67 -32.63 -9.78
N LEU A 17 0.32 -33.14 -9.04
CA LEU A 17 0.62 -32.73 -7.66
C LEU A 17 1.89 -31.89 -7.51
N MET A 18 2.56 -31.56 -8.63
CA MET A 18 3.50 -30.43 -8.70
C MET A 18 2.78 -29.22 -9.27
N ALA A 19 1.69 -28.79 -8.61
CA ALA A 19 1.43 -27.38 -8.58
C ALA A 19 2.61 -26.80 -7.78
N ALA A 20 3.55 -26.16 -8.47
CA ALA A 20 4.36 -25.16 -7.81
C ALA A 20 3.36 -24.32 -7.00
N ALA A 21 3.58 -24.20 -5.69
CA ALA A 21 2.91 -23.17 -4.94
C ALA A 21 3.29 -21.87 -5.64
N GLN A 22 2.42 -21.42 -6.56
CA GLN A 22 2.50 -20.04 -7.00
C GLN A 22 2.37 -19.23 -5.71
N PRO A 23 3.22 -18.22 -5.50
CA PRO A 23 2.98 -17.30 -4.40
C PRO A 23 1.50 -16.91 -4.48
N ALA A 24 0.80 -16.98 -3.35
CA ALA A 24 -0.57 -16.47 -3.31
C ALA A 24 -0.53 -15.08 -3.96
N LEU A 25 -1.22 -14.93 -5.10
CA LEU A 25 -1.34 -13.63 -5.74
C LEU A 25 -1.77 -12.66 -4.64
N GLY A 26 -1.07 -11.54 -4.49
CA GLY A 26 -1.43 -10.51 -3.53
C GLY A 26 -2.91 -10.18 -3.66
N SER A 27 -3.55 -9.76 -2.57
CA SER A 27 -4.96 -9.33 -2.62
C SER A 27 -5.15 -8.29 -3.71
N ASP A 28 -6.13 -8.50 -4.58
CA ASP A 28 -6.47 -7.52 -5.61
C ASP A 28 -6.81 -6.16 -4.98
N TRP A 29 -6.50 -5.09 -5.71
CA TRP A 29 -6.84 -3.71 -5.39
C TRP A 29 -7.64 -3.14 -6.56
N ALA A 30 -8.78 -3.77 -6.79
CA ALA A 30 -9.46 -3.72 -8.08
C ALA A 30 -10.37 -2.49 -8.23
N GLN A 31 -10.78 -1.88 -7.12
CA GLN A 31 -11.61 -0.67 -7.10
C GLN A 31 -10.80 0.53 -6.59
N PHE A 32 -11.32 1.74 -6.83
CA PHE A 32 -10.75 2.95 -6.25
C PHE A 32 -10.60 2.76 -4.74
N HIS A 33 -9.43 3.09 -4.18
CA HIS A 33 -9.20 2.96 -2.74
C HIS A 33 -9.55 1.55 -2.18
N MET A 34 -9.12 0.51 -2.91
CA MET A 34 -9.11 -0.93 -2.55
C MET A 34 -10.41 -1.69 -2.87
N ASN A 35 -11.52 -1.31 -2.27
CA ASN A 35 -12.78 -2.08 -2.29
C ASN A 35 -13.99 -1.19 -2.59
N ALA A 36 -15.18 -1.77 -2.70
CA ALA A 36 -16.40 -1.03 -3.01
C ALA A 36 -16.74 0.06 -1.97
N GLN A 37 -16.31 -0.11 -0.71
CA GLN A 37 -16.47 0.86 0.37
C GLN A 37 -15.45 2.00 0.32
N HIS A 38 -14.45 1.92 -0.57
CA HIS A 38 -13.33 2.85 -0.71
C HIS A 38 -12.60 3.10 0.61
N THR A 39 -12.32 2.04 1.37
CA THR A 39 -11.67 2.19 2.69
C THR A 39 -10.21 2.64 2.61
N GLY A 40 -9.56 2.44 1.47
CA GLY A 40 -8.11 2.62 1.31
C GLY A 40 -7.30 1.66 2.18
N TYR A 41 -7.87 0.51 2.56
CA TYR A 41 -7.37 -0.33 3.66
C TYR A 41 -7.35 -1.81 3.29
N SER A 42 -6.18 -2.46 3.40
CA SER A 42 -6.03 -3.92 3.31
C SER A 42 -5.86 -4.54 4.69
N ASP A 43 -6.94 -5.09 5.26
CA ASP A 43 -7.05 -5.89 6.49
C ASP A 43 -5.76 -5.99 7.35
N SER A 44 -5.46 -4.93 8.09
CA SER A 44 -4.25 -4.76 8.92
C SER A 44 -4.47 -3.76 10.07
N THR A 45 -3.50 -3.64 10.99
CA THR A 45 -3.52 -2.53 11.95
C THR A 45 -3.11 -1.22 11.26
N ALA A 46 -3.32 -0.07 11.90
CA ALA A 46 -2.83 1.22 11.40
C ALA A 46 -1.98 1.94 12.48
N PRO A 47 -0.93 2.68 12.09
CA PRO A 47 0.03 3.22 13.04
C PRO A 47 -0.57 4.28 13.98
N ASP A 48 -0.20 4.21 15.27
CA ASP A 48 -0.61 5.15 16.32
C ASP A 48 0.31 6.37 16.44
N THR A 49 1.40 6.43 15.65
CA THR A 49 2.36 7.54 15.62
C THR A 49 2.71 7.90 14.18
N ASN A 50 3.28 9.10 14.00
CA ASN A 50 3.80 9.59 12.73
C ASN A 50 5.24 9.09 12.45
N PHE A 51 5.58 7.89 12.92
CA PHE A 51 6.91 7.33 12.75
C PHE A 51 7.21 7.11 11.26
N THR A 52 8.05 7.97 10.69
CA THR A 52 8.39 7.93 9.27
C THR A 52 9.25 6.70 8.97
N ALA A 53 8.67 5.75 8.23
CA ALA A 53 9.38 4.58 7.76
C ALA A 53 10.37 4.96 6.65
N TRP A 54 9.88 5.68 5.65
CA TRP A 54 10.67 6.20 4.54
C TRP A 54 9.91 7.32 3.81
N ILE A 55 10.65 8.11 3.04
CA ILE A 55 10.13 9.07 2.07
C ILE A 55 10.87 8.76 0.77
N SER A 56 10.14 8.58 -0.33
CA SER A 56 10.75 8.25 -1.61
C SER A 56 11.64 9.39 -2.13
N GLU A 57 12.46 9.10 -3.13
CA GLU A 57 12.96 10.16 -4.00
C GLU A 57 11.82 10.85 -4.77
N TYR A 58 12.12 11.97 -5.44
CA TYR A 58 11.16 12.57 -6.38
C TYR A 58 10.91 11.60 -7.53
N ILE A 59 9.66 11.15 -7.66
CA ILE A 59 9.22 10.26 -8.75
C ILE A 59 8.13 10.87 -9.62
N GLY A 60 7.80 12.15 -9.38
CA GLY A 60 6.68 12.82 -10.04
C GLY A 60 5.32 12.26 -9.64
N ALA A 61 5.18 11.73 -8.41
CA ALA A 61 3.92 11.18 -7.93
C ALA A 61 2.80 12.22 -8.04
N GLN A 62 1.70 11.85 -8.71
CA GLN A 62 0.59 12.75 -9.00
C GLN A 62 -0.26 12.96 -7.74
N PRO A 63 -0.34 14.19 -7.21
CA PRO A 63 -1.17 14.47 -6.04
C PRO A 63 -2.65 14.18 -6.33
N SER A 64 -3.45 14.03 -5.27
CA SER A 64 -4.87 13.60 -5.31
C SER A 64 -5.14 12.15 -5.78
N SER A 65 -4.19 11.50 -6.45
CA SER A 65 -4.30 10.09 -6.83
C SER A 65 -4.19 9.16 -5.61
N SER A 66 -4.95 8.07 -5.59
CA SER A 66 -4.78 6.96 -4.64
C SER A 66 -3.66 6.03 -5.09
N LEU A 67 -2.89 5.52 -4.13
CA LEU A 67 -1.92 4.47 -4.37
C LEU A 67 -2.61 3.09 -4.41
N VAL A 68 -1.89 2.10 -4.93
CA VAL A 68 -2.32 0.68 -4.95
C VAL A 68 -1.24 -0.17 -4.30
N VAL A 69 -1.60 -1.07 -3.38
CA VAL A 69 -0.67 -2.05 -2.80
C VAL A 69 -0.99 -3.44 -3.31
N ALA A 70 0.01 -4.11 -3.88
CA ALA A 70 -0.04 -5.54 -4.18
C ALA A 70 1.37 -6.11 -4.27
N ASP A 71 1.54 -7.40 -3.93
CA ASP A 71 2.80 -8.15 -4.05
C ASP A 71 4.03 -7.49 -3.39
N GLY A 72 3.84 -6.80 -2.25
CA GLY A 72 4.94 -6.09 -1.57
C GLY A 72 5.36 -4.78 -2.25
N LEU A 73 4.61 -4.33 -3.25
CA LEU A 73 4.84 -3.11 -4.01
C LEU A 73 3.73 -2.09 -3.78
N ILE A 74 4.06 -0.82 -4.01
CA ILE A 74 3.14 0.30 -4.11
C ILE A 74 3.20 0.81 -5.54
N TYR A 75 2.06 0.84 -6.23
CA TYR A 75 1.94 1.42 -7.56
C TYR A 75 1.41 2.84 -7.48
N VAL A 76 2.11 3.74 -8.16
CA VAL A 76 1.94 5.19 -8.05
C VAL A 76 1.73 5.77 -9.44
N ASN A 77 0.66 6.53 -9.63
CA ASN A 77 0.52 7.37 -10.82
C ASN A 77 1.56 8.51 -10.74
N CYS A 78 2.42 8.62 -11.75
CA CYS A 78 3.50 9.60 -11.82
C CYS A 78 3.28 10.68 -12.90
N GLY A 79 2.02 10.92 -13.29
CA GLY A 79 1.67 11.84 -14.37
C GLY A 79 2.02 11.28 -15.75
N ASN A 80 1.50 11.91 -16.81
CA ASN A 80 1.58 11.42 -18.19
C ASN A 80 1.24 9.92 -18.31
N GLU A 81 0.32 9.47 -17.46
CA GLU A 81 -0.17 8.08 -17.38
C GLU A 81 0.92 7.01 -17.17
N ASN A 82 2.00 7.38 -16.52
CA ASN A 82 3.03 6.44 -16.10
C ASN A 82 2.72 5.88 -14.72
N VAL A 83 2.85 4.56 -14.54
CA VAL A 83 2.70 3.91 -13.24
C VAL A 83 4.03 3.29 -12.79
N THR A 84 4.62 3.89 -11.76
CA THR A 84 5.87 3.44 -11.14
C THR A 84 5.56 2.54 -9.95
N ALA A 85 6.42 1.53 -9.72
CA ALA A 85 6.35 0.69 -8.52
C ALA A 85 7.44 1.06 -7.52
N LEU A 86 7.09 1.17 -6.25
CA LEU A 86 8.01 1.26 -5.12
C LEU A 86 7.93 -0.01 -4.28
N ASN A 87 9.05 -0.46 -3.72
CA ASN A 87 9.01 -1.45 -2.64
C ASN A 87 8.31 -0.84 -1.42
N MET A 88 7.27 -1.50 -0.91
CA MET A 88 6.43 -0.91 0.15
C MET A 88 7.16 -0.74 1.50
N TYR A 89 8.22 -1.51 1.74
CA TYR A 89 8.94 -1.52 3.02
C TYR A 89 10.13 -0.57 3.04
N THR A 90 10.68 -0.26 1.88
CA THR A 90 11.93 0.51 1.76
C THR A 90 11.78 1.80 0.95
N GLY A 91 10.69 1.96 0.20
CA GLY A 91 10.48 3.10 -0.70
C GLY A 91 11.37 3.08 -1.94
N LYS A 92 12.13 2.01 -2.16
CA LYS A 92 13.03 1.87 -3.31
C LYS A 92 12.21 1.81 -4.59
N ASN A 93 12.62 2.58 -5.59
CA ASN A 93 12.03 2.55 -6.92
C ASN A 93 12.40 1.25 -7.66
N GLU A 94 11.37 0.47 -8.01
CA GLU A 94 11.48 -0.80 -8.75
C GLU A 94 11.25 -0.61 -10.27
N GLY A 95 11.18 0.64 -10.70
CA GLY A 95 11.03 1.06 -12.09
C GLY A 95 9.58 1.17 -12.55
N LEU A 96 9.45 1.58 -13.81
CA LEU A 96 8.17 1.78 -14.48
C LEU A 96 7.55 0.44 -14.86
N LYS A 97 6.26 0.24 -14.54
CA LYS A 97 5.53 -1.00 -14.84
C LYS A 97 4.59 -0.86 -16.04
N VAL A 98 4.01 0.31 -16.24
CA VAL A 98 3.07 0.57 -17.34
C VAL A 98 3.39 1.94 -17.98
N ASN A 99 3.49 1.98 -19.32
CA ASN A 99 3.98 3.09 -20.14
C ASN A 99 2.88 3.70 -21.01
N GLY A 100 2.71 5.04 -21.00
CA GLY A 100 1.63 5.79 -21.67
C GLY A 100 1.92 6.23 -23.10
N PRO A 101 0.91 6.40 -23.97
CA PRO A 101 0.99 7.45 -24.99
C PRO A 101 1.22 8.77 -24.25
N GLY A 102 2.09 9.64 -24.79
CA GLY A 102 2.43 10.89 -24.11
C GLY A 102 1.21 11.76 -23.79
N ASP A 103 1.36 12.55 -22.71
CA ASP A 103 0.46 13.57 -22.17
C ASP A 103 -0.70 14.01 -23.08
N ASN A 104 -1.93 13.81 -22.60
CA ASN A 104 -3.15 14.31 -23.23
C ASN A 104 -3.43 15.80 -22.92
N GLY A 105 -2.65 16.42 -22.03
CA GLY A 105 -2.82 17.81 -21.58
C GLY A 105 -4.00 18.03 -20.65
N LEU A 106 -4.58 16.97 -20.06
CA LEU A 106 -5.74 17.05 -19.15
C LEU A 106 -5.37 16.98 -17.66
N ASP A 107 -4.07 16.89 -17.31
CA ASP A 107 -3.55 16.87 -15.93
C ASP A 107 -4.30 15.89 -14.99
N SER A 108 -4.64 14.69 -15.49
CA SER A 108 -5.47 13.72 -14.77
C SER A 108 -4.75 13.09 -13.56
N TRP A 109 -5.42 13.08 -12.40
CA TRP A 109 -4.98 12.40 -11.17
C TRP A 109 -5.62 11.01 -10.99
N ALA A 110 -6.03 10.38 -12.09
CA ALA A 110 -6.65 9.07 -12.11
C ALA A 110 -5.81 8.01 -11.36
N SER A 111 -6.47 7.27 -10.46
CA SER A 111 -5.80 6.26 -9.64
C SER A 111 -5.69 4.94 -10.41
N PRO A 112 -4.54 4.23 -10.39
CA PRO A 112 -4.46 2.91 -10.98
C PRO A 112 -5.28 1.89 -10.17
N CYS A 113 -5.46 0.69 -10.71
CA CYS A 113 -5.94 -0.47 -9.97
C CYS A 113 -5.05 -1.69 -10.25
N TYR A 114 -5.08 -2.67 -9.35
CA TYR A 114 -4.38 -3.95 -9.53
C TYR A 114 -5.38 -5.09 -9.49
N TYR A 115 -5.32 -5.98 -10.46
CA TYR A 115 -6.21 -7.12 -10.57
C TYR A 115 -5.51 -8.27 -11.30
N ASN A 116 -5.59 -9.50 -10.75
CA ASN A 116 -5.08 -10.72 -11.38
C ASN A 116 -3.60 -10.64 -11.82
N GLY A 117 -2.71 -10.07 -10.99
CA GLY A 117 -1.29 -9.97 -11.36
C GLY A 117 -0.92 -8.78 -12.22
N SER A 118 -1.89 -7.95 -12.60
CA SER A 118 -1.71 -6.86 -13.56
C SER A 118 -2.11 -5.51 -12.96
N VAL A 119 -1.38 -4.47 -13.36
CA VAL A 119 -1.69 -3.08 -13.02
C VAL A 119 -2.38 -2.45 -14.22
N TYR A 120 -3.52 -1.82 -13.96
CA TYR A 120 -4.26 -1.05 -14.94
C TYR A 120 -4.13 0.43 -14.59
N ARG A 121 -3.99 1.23 -15.64
CA ARG A 121 -4.01 2.69 -15.57
C ARG A 121 -5.21 3.23 -16.36
N ALA A 122 -5.47 4.52 -16.21
CA ALA A 122 -6.53 5.22 -16.93
C ALA A 122 -6.23 5.36 -18.43
N ARG A 123 -7.26 5.67 -19.21
CA ARG A 123 -7.16 6.07 -20.62
C ARG A 123 -6.56 7.47 -20.75
N THR A 124 -6.03 7.75 -21.94
CA THR A 124 -5.53 9.08 -22.32
C THR A 124 -6.60 10.13 -22.57
N ASP A 125 -7.88 9.81 -22.43
CA ASP A 125 -8.97 10.78 -22.45
C ASP A 125 -9.74 10.80 -21.13
N ALA A 126 -9.24 10.11 -20.09
CA ALA A 126 -9.85 10.15 -18.78
C ALA A 126 -9.38 11.37 -17.97
N CYS A 127 -10.30 11.97 -17.24
CA CYS A 127 -10.03 13.02 -16.25
C CYS A 127 -10.63 12.59 -14.91
N ASN A 128 -9.84 12.71 -13.83
CA ASN A 128 -10.16 12.32 -12.45
C ASN A 128 -10.35 10.80 -12.23
N GLY A 129 -11.25 10.16 -12.98
CA GLY A 129 -11.62 8.76 -12.83
C GLY A 129 -10.55 7.79 -13.34
N GLY A 130 -10.28 6.77 -12.53
CA GLY A 130 -9.36 5.68 -12.87
C GLY A 130 -10.04 4.42 -13.38
N PRO A 131 -9.25 3.40 -13.74
CA PRO A 131 -9.72 2.04 -13.93
C PRO A 131 -10.35 1.44 -12.68
N MET A 132 -11.36 0.62 -12.92
CA MET A 132 -11.83 -0.40 -11.99
C MET A 132 -11.83 -1.75 -12.70
N ALA A 133 -11.55 -2.83 -11.97
CA ALA A 133 -11.55 -4.19 -12.47
C ALA A 133 -12.51 -5.07 -11.67
N ALA A 134 -13.30 -5.90 -12.35
CA ALA A 134 -14.16 -6.90 -11.73
C ALA A 134 -14.62 -7.94 -12.76
N ASP A 135 -14.86 -9.18 -12.35
CA ASP A 135 -15.40 -10.26 -13.20
C ASP A 135 -14.67 -10.45 -14.54
N GLY A 136 -13.34 -10.33 -14.52
CA GLY A 136 -12.50 -10.42 -15.72
C GLY A 136 -12.74 -9.29 -16.73
N LYS A 137 -13.20 -8.13 -16.24
CA LYS A 137 -13.47 -6.93 -17.04
C LYS A 137 -12.80 -5.71 -16.44
N ILE A 138 -12.48 -4.75 -17.30
CA ILE A 138 -11.91 -3.45 -16.95
C ILE A 138 -12.88 -2.34 -17.36
N PHE A 139 -13.15 -1.40 -16.46
CA PHE A 139 -14.11 -0.31 -16.63
C PHE A 139 -13.43 1.06 -16.52
N GLN A 140 -13.63 1.94 -17.50
CA GLN A 140 -12.97 3.26 -17.56
C GLN A 140 -13.83 4.31 -18.28
N SER A 141 -13.58 5.59 -18.01
CA SER A 141 -14.22 6.72 -18.70
C SER A 141 -13.32 7.41 -19.72
N ASP A 142 -13.93 8.20 -20.61
CA ASP A 142 -13.26 9.11 -21.56
C ASP A 142 -13.64 10.59 -21.34
N TRP A 143 -14.10 10.95 -20.14
CA TRP A 143 -14.46 12.32 -19.73
C TRP A 143 -15.33 13.10 -20.73
N ASP A 144 -14.73 13.87 -21.65
CA ASP A 144 -15.41 14.70 -22.65
C ASP A 144 -16.04 13.93 -23.81
N GLY A 145 -15.63 12.66 -23.98
CA GLY A 145 -16.32 11.70 -24.82
C GLY A 145 -17.72 11.35 -24.27
N ASN A 146 -17.94 11.51 -22.96
CA ASN A 146 -19.19 11.21 -22.25
C ASN A 146 -19.51 9.71 -22.17
N HIS A 147 -18.51 8.83 -22.20
CA HIS A 147 -18.68 7.38 -22.15
C HIS A 147 -17.96 6.74 -20.97
N TYR A 148 -18.55 5.64 -20.52
CA TYR A 148 -17.88 4.58 -19.79
C TYR A 148 -17.78 3.34 -20.67
N TYR A 149 -16.62 2.71 -20.67
CA TYR A 149 -16.32 1.49 -21.42
C TYR A 149 -16.14 0.33 -20.47
N CYS A 150 -16.48 -0.87 -20.96
CA CYS A 150 -16.16 -2.13 -20.36
C CYS A 150 -15.40 -2.98 -21.38
N TYR A 151 -14.21 -3.44 -21.00
CA TYR A 151 -13.36 -4.30 -21.84
C TYR A 151 -13.20 -5.69 -21.21
N ASN A 152 -12.94 -6.70 -22.04
CA ASN A 152 -12.44 -7.97 -21.52
C ASN A 152 -11.00 -7.80 -21.03
N GLU A 153 -10.69 -8.30 -19.84
CA GLU A 153 -9.37 -8.18 -19.22
C GLU A 153 -8.25 -8.77 -20.08
N SER A 154 -8.46 -9.95 -20.68
CA SER A 154 -7.43 -10.71 -21.41
C SER A 154 -6.91 -10.04 -22.68
N GLY A 155 -7.59 -8.99 -23.17
CA GLY A 155 -7.21 -8.21 -24.35
C GLY A 155 -7.05 -6.71 -24.06
N TYR A 156 -7.18 -6.30 -22.78
CA TYR A 156 -7.16 -4.89 -22.44
C TYR A 156 -5.79 -4.26 -22.72
N ASN A 157 -5.74 -3.36 -23.70
CA ASN A 157 -4.56 -2.58 -24.07
C ASN A 157 -4.78 -1.09 -23.77
N HIS A 158 -5.03 -0.76 -22.49
CA HIS A 158 -5.13 0.62 -22.02
C HIS A 158 -6.17 1.50 -22.75
N GLY A 159 -7.18 0.87 -23.36
CA GLY A 159 -8.23 1.55 -24.13
C GLY A 159 -7.78 2.09 -25.51
N GLU A 160 -6.55 1.78 -25.94
CA GLU A 160 -6.01 2.17 -27.24
C GLU A 160 -6.56 1.30 -28.39
N ASP A 161 -6.96 0.07 -28.06
CA ASP A 161 -7.63 -0.85 -28.98
C ASP A 161 -9.07 -1.09 -28.50
N THR A 162 -10.05 -0.72 -29.34
CA THR A 162 -11.48 -0.90 -29.05
C THR A 162 -12.00 -2.27 -29.48
N SER A 163 -11.18 -3.14 -30.08
CA SER A 163 -11.61 -4.45 -30.56
C SER A 163 -12.02 -5.42 -29.44
N ASP A 164 -11.55 -5.19 -28.21
CA ASP A 164 -11.91 -5.95 -27.01
C ASP A 164 -12.99 -5.27 -26.14
N GLU A 165 -13.62 -4.21 -26.67
CA GLU A 165 -14.78 -3.59 -26.04
C GLU A 165 -15.93 -4.59 -25.92
N PHE A 166 -16.41 -4.78 -24.69
CA PHE A 166 -17.57 -5.61 -24.38
C PHE A 166 -18.86 -4.80 -24.45
N TRP A 167 -18.86 -3.58 -23.90
CA TRP A 167 -19.90 -2.57 -24.10
C TRP A 167 -19.37 -1.17 -23.76
N ASN A 168 -20.07 -0.14 -24.23
CA ASN A 168 -19.94 1.23 -23.74
C ASN A 168 -21.31 1.79 -23.29
N PHE A 169 -21.27 2.82 -22.46
CA PHE A 169 -22.44 3.50 -21.91
C PHE A 169 -22.24 5.01 -21.97
N THR A 170 -23.15 5.73 -22.64
CA THR A 170 -23.12 7.19 -22.73
C THR A 170 -23.83 7.83 -21.53
N VAL A 171 -23.14 8.71 -20.83
CA VAL A 171 -23.71 9.54 -19.74
C VAL A 171 -24.11 10.92 -20.26
N SER A 172 -24.97 11.61 -19.51
CA SER A 172 -25.15 13.06 -19.69
C SER A 172 -24.01 13.81 -19.01
N GLY A 173 -23.44 14.82 -19.67
CA GLY A 173 -22.25 15.53 -19.18
C GLY A 173 -20.98 14.67 -19.24
N TYR A 174 -19.95 15.04 -18.49
CA TYR A 174 -18.63 14.42 -18.54
C TYR A 174 -18.53 13.16 -17.67
N ALA A 175 -18.00 12.07 -18.22
CA ALA A 175 -17.78 10.80 -17.50
C ALA A 175 -16.55 10.89 -16.59
N GLN A 176 -16.72 11.14 -15.29
CA GLN A 176 -15.63 11.61 -14.43
C GLN A 176 -15.24 10.67 -13.29
N GLY A 177 -16.17 10.08 -12.53
CA GLY A 177 -15.80 9.23 -11.40
C GLY A 177 -15.22 7.88 -11.82
N THR A 178 -14.42 7.26 -10.95
CA THR A 178 -14.02 5.86 -11.13
C THR A 178 -15.27 4.99 -10.98
N PRO A 179 -15.55 4.06 -11.91
CA PRO A 179 -16.67 3.13 -11.76
C PRO A 179 -16.56 2.30 -10.48
N ALA A 180 -17.67 2.13 -9.76
CA ALA A 180 -17.74 1.24 -8.61
C ALA A 180 -18.52 -0.02 -8.96
N TYR A 181 -18.18 -1.17 -8.37
CA TYR A 181 -18.78 -2.46 -8.71
C TYR A 181 -19.22 -3.23 -7.47
N TYR A 182 -20.42 -3.82 -7.56
CA TYR A 182 -20.87 -4.85 -6.63
C TYR A 182 -21.91 -5.76 -7.27
N GLY A 183 -21.75 -7.08 -7.15
CA GLY A 183 -22.81 -8.05 -7.42
C GLY A 183 -23.36 -8.04 -8.86
N GLY A 184 -22.52 -7.76 -9.85
CA GLY A 184 -22.92 -7.67 -11.26
C GLY A 184 -23.48 -6.31 -11.69
N GLU A 185 -23.37 -5.30 -10.84
CA GLU A 185 -23.85 -3.94 -11.08
C GLU A 185 -22.68 -2.95 -11.01
N VAL A 186 -22.67 -2.00 -11.94
CA VAL A 186 -21.65 -0.95 -12.05
C VAL A 186 -22.32 0.39 -11.82
N TYR A 187 -21.72 1.20 -10.95
CA TYR A 187 -22.22 2.51 -10.53
C TYR A 187 -21.31 3.60 -11.10
N LEU A 188 -21.91 4.58 -11.77
CA LEU A 188 -21.22 5.58 -12.57
C LEU A 188 -21.67 6.99 -12.14
N THR A 189 -20.77 7.95 -12.17
CA THR A 189 -21.06 9.36 -11.87
C THR A 189 -20.67 10.24 -13.06
N SER A 190 -21.41 11.33 -13.29
CA SER A 190 -21.03 12.29 -14.32
C SER A 190 -21.26 13.73 -13.92
N TRP A 191 -20.39 14.58 -14.47
CA TRP A 191 -20.37 16.01 -14.26
C TRP A 191 -21.22 16.72 -15.33
N GLY A 192 -22.35 17.33 -14.95
CA GLY A 192 -23.22 18.04 -15.91
C GLY A 192 -23.00 19.54 -16.03
N TYR A 193 -21.92 20.08 -15.46
CA TYR A 193 -21.63 21.53 -15.40
C TYR A 193 -22.80 22.33 -14.81
N ALA A 194 -23.18 22.02 -13.57
CA ALA A 194 -24.27 22.61 -12.82
C ALA A 194 -23.97 24.05 -12.32
N TYR A 195 -23.23 24.85 -13.08
CA TYR A 195 -22.95 26.25 -12.75
C TYR A 195 -24.16 27.14 -13.05
N ASN A 196 -24.60 27.97 -12.10
CA ASN A 196 -25.79 28.83 -12.24
C ASN A 196 -27.09 28.08 -12.61
N GLY A 197 -27.21 26.80 -12.24
CA GLY A 197 -28.41 25.99 -12.49
C GLY A 197 -28.60 25.57 -13.96
N SER A 198 -27.53 25.52 -14.76
CA SER A 198 -27.59 25.11 -16.18
C SER A 198 -27.58 23.59 -16.42
N GLY A 199 -27.29 22.78 -15.40
CA GLY A 199 -27.14 21.33 -15.51
C GLY A 199 -27.34 20.64 -14.17
N ASN A 200 -27.25 19.31 -14.17
CA ASN A 200 -27.32 18.44 -13.00
C ASN A 200 -26.11 17.50 -13.02
N GLY A 201 -25.58 17.13 -11.86
CA GLY A 201 -24.78 15.90 -11.77
C GLY A 201 -25.68 14.69 -11.97
N HIS A 202 -25.07 13.54 -12.31
CA HIS A 202 -25.83 12.33 -12.53
C HIS A 202 -25.18 11.12 -11.87
N VAL A 203 -26.03 10.20 -11.40
CA VAL A 203 -25.63 8.87 -10.92
C VAL A 203 -26.39 7.81 -11.70
N TYR A 204 -25.69 6.78 -12.14
CA TYR A 204 -26.26 5.67 -12.90
C TYR A 204 -25.92 4.34 -12.22
N CYS A 205 -26.78 3.36 -12.45
CA CYS A 205 -26.43 1.96 -12.28
C CYS A 205 -26.67 1.23 -13.61
N VAL A 206 -25.70 0.45 -14.06
CA VAL A 206 -25.74 -0.36 -15.27
C VAL A 206 -25.41 -1.82 -14.96
N TYR A 207 -25.95 -2.74 -15.75
CA TYR A 207 -25.66 -4.16 -15.59
C TYR A 207 -24.32 -4.52 -16.23
N VAL A 208 -23.45 -5.22 -15.49
CA VAL A 208 -22.09 -5.58 -15.94
C VAL A 208 -22.08 -6.41 -17.23
N ASN A 209 -23.13 -7.19 -17.46
CA ASN A 209 -23.18 -8.18 -18.55
C ASN A 209 -23.50 -7.58 -19.92
N ASN A 210 -24.02 -6.34 -19.98
CA ASN A 210 -24.45 -5.75 -21.24
C ASN A 210 -24.48 -4.20 -21.25
N GLY A 211 -24.07 -3.54 -20.17
CA GLY A 211 -24.06 -2.07 -20.06
C GLY A 211 -25.44 -1.42 -20.03
N THR A 212 -26.53 -2.19 -19.96
CA THR A 212 -27.87 -1.60 -19.97
C THR A 212 -28.17 -0.89 -18.65
N GLN A 213 -28.75 0.30 -18.73
CA GLN A 213 -29.16 1.09 -17.57
C GLN A 213 -30.21 0.34 -16.74
N LYS A 214 -29.91 0.15 -15.45
CA LYS A 214 -30.85 -0.29 -14.42
C LYS A 214 -31.67 0.89 -13.90
N TRP A 215 -30.99 1.97 -13.52
CA TRP A 215 -31.61 3.22 -13.10
C TRP A 215 -30.66 4.40 -13.34
N HIS A 216 -31.23 5.61 -13.32
CA HIS A 216 -30.54 6.89 -13.42
C HIS A 216 -31.18 7.89 -12.45
N LYS A 217 -30.36 8.73 -11.83
CA LYS A 217 -30.76 9.78 -10.90
C LYS A 217 -30.05 11.09 -11.25
N ASP A 218 -30.83 12.14 -11.46
CA ASP A 218 -30.32 13.51 -11.47
C ASP A 218 -30.07 14.01 -10.05
N ILE A 219 -28.91 14.62 -9.86
CA ILE A 219 -28.47 15.30 -8.64
C ILE A 219 -28.32 16.80 -8.98
N PRO A 220 -28.87 17.74 -8.18
CA PRO A 220 -28.87 19.16 -8.54
C PRO A 220 -27.49 19.81 -8.72
N LEU A 221 -26.44 19.20 -8.14
CA LEU A 221 -25.06 19.65 -8.19
C LEU A 221 -24.17 18.58 -8.81
N ASP A 222 -22.96 18.96 -9.18
CA ASP A 222 -22.04 18.15 -9.97
C ASP A 222 -21.53 16.93 -9.18
N CYS A 223 -21.71 15.72 -9.72
CA CYS A 223 -21.19 14.48 -9.13
C CYS A 223 -19.84 14.12 -9.76
N CYS A 224 -18.76 14.66 -9.18
CA CYS A 224 -17.41 14.52 -9.72
C CYS A 224 -16.64 13.33 -9.12
N GLY A 225 -16.95 12.95 -7.89
CA GLY A 225 -16.32 11.83 -7.17
C GLY A 225 -16.86 10.45 -7.58
N SER A 226 -16.20 9.40 -7.08
CA SER A 226 -16.62 8.02 -7.31
C SER A 226 -17.71 7.61 -6.29
N ALA A 227 -18.58 6.67 -6.64
CA ALA A 227 -19.62 6.19 -5.73
C ALA A 227 -19.07 5.13 -4.76
N SER A 228 -19.13 5.35 -3.45
CA SER A 228 -18.80 4.30 -2.47
C SER A 228 -20.03 3.49 -2.08
N LEU A 229 -19.88 2.17 -1.95
CA LEU A 229 -20.97 1.22 -1.83
C LEU A 229 -20.93 0.53 -0.47
N ASN A 230 -21.93 0.78 0.38
CA ASN A 230 -22.15 -0.03 1.57
C ASN A 230 -22.95 -1.29 1.19
N THR A 231 -22.20 -2.31 0.78
CA THR A 231 -22.72 -3.59 0.28
C THR A 231 -23.60 -4.35 1.27
N SER A 232 -23.43 -4.11 2.58
CA SER A 232 -24.23 -4.74 3.65
C SER A 232 -25.62 -4.11 3.80
N SER A 233 -25.74 -2.82 3.54
CA SER A 233 -26.99 -2.06 3.70
C SER A 233 -27.72 -1.77 2.39
N GLY A 234 -27.03 -1.93 1.25
CA GLY A 234 -27.58 -1.59 -0.07
C GLY A 234 -27.69 -0.08 -0.30
N ILE A 235 -26.82 0.71 0.34
CA ILE A 235 -26.75 2.17 0.20
C ILE A 235 -25.43 2.54 -0.48
N LEU A 236 -25.51 3.42 -1.49
CA LEU A 236 -24.34 4.06 -2.08
C LEU A 236 -24.25 5.52 -1.64
N TYR A 237 -23.04 6.06 -1.63
CA TYR A 237 -22.75 7.44 -1.28
C TYR A 237 -22.01 8.15 -2.40
N VAL A 238 -22.44 9.38 -2.69
CA VAL A 238 -21.79 10.28 -3.65
C VAL A 238 -21.72 11.68 -3.09
N THR A 239 -20.67 12.40 -3.46
CA THR A 239 -20.46 13.80 -3.10
C THR A 239 -20.82 14.71 -4.25
N THR A 240 -21.02 15.99 -3.95
CA THR A 240 -21.21 17.01 -4.97
C THR A 240 -20.25 18.18 -4.84
N TYR A 241 -19.86 18.70 -6.00
CA TYR A 241 -19.13 19.96 -6.11
C TYR A 241 -20.08 21.10 -6.45
N ASN A 242 -19.87 22.24 -5.80
CA ASN A 242 -20.62 23.45 -6.04
C ASN A 242 -19.65 24.63 -6.13
N PHE A 243 -19.59 25.29 -7.29
CA PHE A 243 -18.71 26.44 -7.47
C PHE A 243 -19.11 27.66 -6.64
N GLY A 244 -20.40 27.78 -6.29
CA GLY A 244 -20.96 28.96 -5.64
C GLY A 244 -21.10 28.86 -4.11
N ASP A 245 -21.22 27.64 -3.57
CA ASP A 245 -21.57 27.42 -2.15
C ASP A 245 -21.03 26.06 -1.67
N ASP A 246 -21.55 25.57 -0.55
CA ASP A 246 -21.37 24.21 -0.06
C ASP A 246 -21.89 23.15 -1.05
N GLY A 247 -21.32 21.95 -0.97
CA GLY A 247 -21.80 20.77 -1.66
C GLY A 247 -22.64 19.89 -0.73
N ASP A 248 -22.81 18.63 -1.12
CA ASP A 248 -23.63 17.65 -0.41
C ASP A 248 -22.99 16.27 -0.42
N LEU A 249 -23.32 15.48 0.61
CA LEU A 249 -23.18 14.03 0.66
C LEU A 249 -24.56 13.41 0.51
N TYR A 250 -24.77 12.66 -0.59
CA TYR A 250 -25.99 11.92 -0.84
C TYR A 250 -25.83 10.47 -0.43
N ALA A 251 -26.87 9.90 0.16
CA ALA A 251 -27.06 8.47 0.35
C ALA A 251 -28.23 8.02 -0.51
N LEU A 252 -27.98 7.13 -1.47
CA LEU A 252 -28.98 6.61 -2.40
C LEU A 252 -29.13 5.10 -2.22
N TYR A 253 -30.32 4.57 -2.45
CA TYR A 253 -30.49 3.12 -2.50
C TYR A 253 -29.86 2.56 -3.77
N MET A 254 -29.03 1.52 -3.62
CA MET A 254 -28.33 0.85 -4.73
C MET A 254 -29.30 0.17 -5.72
N ASP A 255 -30.46 -0.27 -5.25
CA ASP A 255 -31.42 -1.01 -6.06
C ASP A 255 -32.17 -0.13 -7.09
N ASN A 256 -32.41 1.14 -6.77
CA ASN A 256 -33.31 2.00 -7.54
C ASN A 256 -32.90 3.48 -7.64
N GLY A 257 -31.80 3.89 -6.99
CA GLY A 257 -31.27 5.26 -7.04
C GLY A 257 -32.11 6.31 -6.31
N THR A 258 -33.14 5.90 -5.54
CA THR A 258 -33.92 6.85 -4.75
C THR A 258 -33.12 7.34 -3.56
N GLU A 259 -33.35 8.61 -3.19
CA GLU A 259 -32.66 9.23 -2.08
C GLU A 259 -33.12 8.63 -0.75
N TYR A 260 -32.15 8.19 0.06
CA TYR A 260 -32.36 7.80 1.44
C TYR A 260 -32.21 9.00 2.38
N TRP A 261 -31.13 9.76 2.22
CA TRP A 261 -30.91 11.06 2.86
C TRP A 261 -29.83 11.86 2.11
N ASN A 262 -29.77 13.18 2.34
CA ASN A 262 -28.62 14.02 1.98
C ASN A 262 -28.18 14.91 3.14
N ARG A 263 -26.93 15.36 3.13
CA ARG A 263 -26.37 16.33 4.08
C ARG A 263 -25.46 17.31 3.38
N SER A 264 -25.64 18.60 3.67
CA SER A 264 -24.70 19.62 3.21
C SER A 264 -23.34 19.47 3.90
N ILE A 265 -22.28 19.53 3.09
CA ILE A 265 -20.87 19.49 3.47
C ILE A 265 -20.11 20.50 2.61
N MET A 266 -18.84 20.74 2.93
CA MET A 266 -18.00 21.55 2.04
C MET A 266 -17.91 20.88 0.66
N ARG A 267 -17.94 21.71 -0.40
CA ARG A 267 -17.86 21.28 -1.80
C ARG A 267 -16.71 20.29 -2.00
N THR A 268 -16.93 19.22 -2.74
CA THR A 268 -15.89 18.21 -2.89
C THR A 268 -16.08 17.28 -4.08
N ASP A 269 -14.95 16.90 -4.68
CA ASP A 269 -14.80 15.75 -5.58
C ASP A 269 -14.28 14.52 -4.82
N SER A 270 -13.94 14.67 -3.53
CA SER A 270 -13.50 13.59 -2.65
C SER A 270 -14.52 12.49 -2.62
N THR A 271 -14.01 11.27 -2.60
CA THR A 271 -14.83 10.08 -2.52
C THR A 271 -15.00 9.65 -1.05
N PRO A 272 -16.21 9.32 -0.57
CA PRO A 272 -16.41 8.89 0.82
C PRO A 272 -15.86 7.49 1.09
N ALA A 273 -15.28 7.28 2.27
CA ALA A 273 -14.88 5.97 2.77
C ALA A 273 -15.89 5.45 3.81
N ILE A 274 -16.13 4.15 3.84
CA ILE A 274 -17.15 3.52 4.71
C ILE A 274 -16.51 2.43 5.56
N ASP A 275 -16.61 2.53 6.88
CA ASP A 275 -16.10 1.47 7.77
C ASP A 275 -17.04 0.26 7.89
N ASP A 276 -16.57 -0.81 8.55
CA ASP A 276 -17.33 -2.05 8.76
C ASP A 276 -18.64 -1.86 9.54
N ASN A 277 -18.76 -0.77 10.31
CA ASN A 277 -19.98 -0.41 11.04
C ASN A 277 -20.92 0.49 10.22
N GLY A 278 -20.51 0.84 8.99
CA GLY A 278 -21.25 1.69 8.07
C GLY A 278 -21.12 3.19 8.34
N TYR A 279 -20.19 3.63 9.19
CA TYR A 279 -19.92 5.07 9.33
C TYR A 279 -19.21 5.59 8.08
N ILE A 280 -19.57 6.79 7.67
CA ILE A 280 -19.14 7.42 6.44
C ILE A 280 -18.19 8.56 6.79
N TYR A 281 -17.00 8.54 6.19
CA TYR A 281 -15.95 9.55 6.35
C TYR A 281 -15.70 10.22 5.02
N VAL A 282 -15.65 11.55 5.02
CA VAL A 282 -15.46 12.34 3.80
C VAL A 282 -14.83 13.67 4.15
N CYS A 283 -13.95 14.18 3.29
CA CYS A 283 -13.45 15.54 3.39
C CYS A 283 -13.91 16.39 2.22
N GLY A 284 -13.80 17.71 2.39
CA GLY A 284 -14.12 18.67 1.37
C GLY A 284 -13.59 20.05 1.71
N GLY A 285 -13.91 20.99 0.85
CA GLY A 285 -13.39 22.34 0.91
C GLY A 285 -12.39 22.59 -0.20
N CYS A 286 -12.36 23.82 -0.70
CA CYS A 286 -11.47 24.23 -1.76
C CYS A 286 -10.75 25.50 -1.34
N ARG A 287 -9.42 25.48 -1.34
CA ARG A 287 -8.58 26.59 -0.91
C ARG A 287 -8.97 27.89 -1.61
N GLY A 288 -9.23 28.93 -0.83
CA GLY A 288 -9.61 30.25 -1.33
C GLY A 288 -11.09 30.39 -1.70
N TYR A 289 -11.87 29.31 -1.63
CA TYR A 289 -13.30 29.28 -1.94
C TYR A 289 -14.18 28.84 -0.77
N SER A 290 -13.71 27.93 0.08
CA SER A 290 -14.47 27.37 1.21
C SER A 290 -13.55 26.85 2.32
N ASP A 291 -14.12 26.56 3.49
CA ASP A 291 -13.37 25.97 4.60
C ASP A 291 -12.98 24.52 4.28
N MET A 292 -11.78 24.12 4.72
CA MET A 292 -11.23 22.78 4.52
C MET A 292 -11.54 21.91 5.74
N MET A 293 -12.41 20.91 5.57
CA MET A 293 -12.99 20.16 6.68
C MET A 293 -13.18 18.68 6.35
N THR A 294 -13.11 17.85 7.39
CA THR A 294 -13.35 16.39 7.34
C THR A 294 -14.52 16.05 8.26
N TYR A 295 -15.36 15.11 7.84
CA TYR A 295 -16.63 14.78 8.46
C TYR A 295 -16.75 13.29 8.75
N CYS A 296 -17.56 12.96 9.76
CA CYS A 296 -18.09 11.61 9.98
C CYS A 296 -19.60 11.65 10.14
N PHE A 297 -20.28 10.72 9.46
CA PHE A 297 -21.72 10.50 9.56
C PHE A 297 -22.03 9.06 9.93
N ALA A 298 -23.03 8.86 10.78
CA ALA A 298 -23.63 7.54 11.01
C ALA A 298 -24.43 7.09 9.77
N PRO A 299 -24.73 5.78 9.61
CA PRO A 299 -25.48 5.25 8.46
C PRO A 299 -26.83 5.95 8.18
N ASN A 300 -27.47 6.51 9.21
CA ASN A 300 -28.73 7.24 9.12
C ASN A 300 -28.57 8.74 8.75
N GLY A 301 -27.36 9.18 8.42
CA GLY A 301 -27.04 10.57 8.08
C GLY A 301 -26.89 11.49 9.29
N THR A 302 -26.79 10.98 10.52
CA THR A 302 -26.49 11.81 11.69
C THR A 302 -25.01 12.19 11.66
N LYS A 303 -24.70 13.50 11.64
CA LYS A 303 -23.32 13.97 11.76
C LYS A 303 -22.79 13.66 13.16
N MET A 304 -21.73 12.87 13.23
CA MET A 304 -21.09 12.48 14.49
C MET A 304 -20.07 13.53 14.93
N TRP A 305 -19.22 13.94 14.01
CA TRP A 305 -18.20 14.96 14.21
C TRP A 305 -17.79 15.59 12.87
N ASN A 306 -17.13 16.74 12.95
CA ASN A 306 -16.31 17.29 11.88
C ASN A 306 -15.10 18.00 12.48
N THR A 307 -14.02 18.15 11.71
CA THR A 307 -12.90 19.02 12.06
C THR A 307 -13.33 20.49 11.97
N THR A 308 -12.49 21.41 12.45
CA THR A 308 -12.77 22.85 12.38
C THR A 308 -12.09 23.50 11.18
N ALA A 309 -12.61 24.62 10.70
CA ALA A 309 -12.01 25.39 9.60
C ALA A 309 -10.56 25.82 9.88
N SER A 310 -10.22 26.06 11.16
CA SER A 310 -8.84 26.40 11.57
C SER A 310 -7.87 25.23 11.48
N ASP A 311 -8.36 23.99 11.52
CA ASP A 311 -7.50 22.81 11.40
C ASP A 311 -7.01 22.62 9.97
N GLN A 312 -7.82 23.05 8.98
CA GLN A 312 -7.53 22.92 7.55
C GLN A 312 -7.26 21.46 7.14
N ILE A 313 -8.09 20.54 7.62
CA ILE A 313 -7.93 19.11 7.37
C ILE A 313 -9.00 18.67 6.38
N GLY A 314 -8.55 18.37 5.15
CA GLY A 314 -9.40 18.06 4.01
C GLY A 314 -9.12 18.96 2.81
N ASP A 315 -9.41 18.44 1.62
CA ASP A 315 -9.41 19.20 0.37
C ASP A 315 -10.35 18.53 -0.62
N TRP A 316 -10.80 19.26 -1.63
CA TRP A 316 -11.84 18.83 -2.57
C TRP A 316 -11.42 17.66 -3.45
N THR A 317 -10.13 17.40 -3.63
CA THR A 317 -9.61 16.30 -4.45
C THR A 317 -9.01 15.14 -3.65
N CYS A 318 -8.95 15.27 -2.33
CA CYS A 318 -8.35 14.26 -1.46
C CYS A 318 -9.39 13.26 -0.99
N SER A 319 -9.15 11.95 -1.08
CA SER A 319 -10.05 10.96 -0.47
C SER A 319 -9.49 10.47 0.87
N VAL A 320 -10.33 10.23 1.86
CA VAL A 320 -9.88 9.75 3.18
C VAL A 320 -9.71 8.23 3.17
N ALA A 321 -8.77 7.69 3.95
CA ALA A 321 -8.76 6.26 4.27
C ALA A 321 -9.26 6.02 5.69
N VAL A 322 -9.91 4.88 5.93
CA VAL A 322 -10.38 4.46 7.25
C VAL A 322 -9.90 3.05 7.57
N ALA A 323 -9.18 2.92 8.68
CA ALA A 323 -8.62 1.64 9.13
C ALA A 323 -8.41 1.66 10.64
N ASP A 324 -8.63 0.54 11.32
CA ASP A 324 -8.23 0.34 12.72
C ASP A 324 -8.68 1.48 13.68
N GLY A 325 -9.92 1.94 13.49
CA GLY A 325 -10.51 3.03 14.29
C GLY A 325 -9.89 4.42 14.03
N LYS A 326 -9.19 4.60 12.90
CA LYS A 326 -8.53 5.85 12.51
C LYS A 326 -8.97 6.29 11.11
N VAL A 327 -8.97 7.60 10.89
CA VAL A 327 -9.19 8.23 9.58
C VAL A 327 -7.91 8.95 9.18
N PHE A 328 -7.37 8.61 8.01
CA PHE A 328 -6.20 9.25 7.44
C PHE A 328 -6.62 10.24 6.36
N VAL A 329 -6.12 11.47 6.45
CA VAL A 329 -6.54 12.58 5.59
C VAL A 329 -5.44 13.64 5.47
N GLY A 330 -5.44 14.34 4.35
CA GLY A 330 -4.47 15.38 4.04
C GLY A 330 -4.84 16.76 4.55
N LYS A 331 -3.82 17.58 4.74
CA LYS A 331 -3.91 19.03 4.74
C LYS A 331 -3.45 19.56 3.38
N PRO A 332 -4.25 20.40 2.71
CA PRO A 332 -3.90 20.92 1.40
C PRO A 332 -2.70 21.85 1.49
N THR A 333 -1.89 21.88 0.43
CA THR A 333 -0.75 22.80 0.33
C THR A 333 -1.23 24.24 0.51
N THR A 334 -0.74 24.90 1.57
CA THR A 334 -1.16 26.26 1.93
C THR A 334 -0.18 27.35 1.50
N GLU A 335 1.06 26.98 1.13
CA GLU A 335 2.05 27.94 0.64
C GLU A 335 1.86 28.24 -0.86
N TRP A 336 2.12 29.50 -1.24
CA TRP A 336 2.42 29.81 -2.63
C TRP A 336 3.89 29.44 -2.82
N GLY A 337 4.18 28.30 -3.44
CA GLY A 337 5.57 27.89 -3.68
C GLY A 337 6.38 29.02 -4.33
N PRO A 338 7.73 29.02 -4.22
CA PRO A 338 8.62 30.08 -4.75
C PRO A 338 8.51 30.32 -6.26
N TRP A 339 7.74 29.49 -6.97
CA TRP A 339 7.40 29.59 -8.39
C TRP A 339 6.05 30.27 -8.67
N GLY A 340 5.35 30.75 -7.64
CA GLY A 340 4.00 31.30 -7.77
C GLY A 340 3.00 30.23 -8.19
N ALA A 341 2.76 29.26 -7.30
CA ALA A 341 1.85 28.13 -7.55
C ALA A 341 0.55 28.62 -8.22
N PRO A 342 0.24 28.16 -9.45
CA PRO A 342 -0.94 28.63 -10.15
C PRO A 342 -2.20 28.19 -9.41
N TYR A 343 -3.29 28.78 -9.85
CA TYR A 343 -4.71 28.67 -9.50
C TYR A 343 -5.31 27.23 -9.38
N TYR A 344 -4.49 26.18 -9.28
CA TYR A 344 -4.89 24.76 -9.20
C TYR A 344 -3.94 23.95 -8.27
N ALA A 345 -3.73 24.37 -7.02
CA ALA A 345 -3.00 23.53 -6.06
C ALA A 345 -3.89 22.33 -5.69
N MET A 346 -3.58 21.15 -6.25
CA MET A 346 -4.32 19.89 -6.07
C MET A 346 -3.57 18.92 -5.14
N GLY A 347 -2.71 19.45 -4.29
CA GLY A 347 -1.75 18.69 -3.50
C GLY A 347 -1.83 18.96 -2.00
N CYS A 348 -1.07 18.17 -1.26
CA CYS A 348 -1.09 18.14 0.20
C CYS A 348 0.32 18.41 0.76
N ASP A 349 0.37 19.18 1.84
CA ASP A 349 1.60 19.49 2.61
C ASP A 349 1.62 18.87 4.01
N GLY A 350 0.60 18.06 4.35
CA GLY A 350 0.55 17.40 5.64
C GLY A 350 -0.40 16.21 5.70
N THR A 351 -0.05 15.24 6.55
CA THR A 351 -0.84 14.04 6.82
C THR A 351 -1.38 14.08 8.24
N TYR A 352 -2.65 13.72 8.42
CA TYR A 352 -3.29 13.60 9.72
C TYR A 352 -3.87 12.20 9.91
N ALA A 353 -3.73 11.67 11.13
CA ALA A 353 -4.51 10.56 11.62
C ALA A 353 -5.49 11.05 12.68
N LEU A 354 -6.78 10.86 12.43
CA LEU A 354 -7.87 11.25 13.32
C LEU A 354 -8.45 9.99 13.96
N ASN A 355 -8.92 10.10 15.21
CA ASN A 355 -9.71 9.05 15.83
C ASN A 355 -11.09 8.98 15.15
N ALA A 356 -11.44 7.84 14.59
CA ALA A 356 -12.65 7.67 13.80
C ALA A 356 -13.94 7.93 14.61
N SER A 357 -13.92 7.74 15.94
CA SER A 357 -15.10 7.93 16.78
C SER A 357 -15.42 9.38 17.14
N ASN A 358 -14.41 10.27 17.13
CA ASN A 358 -14.57 11.64 17.65
C ASN A 358 -13.81 12.74 16.87
N GLY A 359 -13.03 12.39 15.86
CA GLY A 359 -12.29 13.34 15.03
C GLY A 359 -11.06 13.96 15.68
N ASN A 360 -10.69 13.57 16.91
CA ASN A 360 -9.50 14.09 17.57
C ASN A 360 -8.24 13.65 16.83
N ILE A 361 -7.28 14.56 16.67
CA ILE A 361 -5.98 14.27 16.08
C ILE A 361 -5.23 13.28 17.00
N ILE A 362 -4.84 12.14 16.45
CA ILE A 362 -3.95 11.16 17.09
C ILE A 362 -2.51 11.58 16.83
N TRP A 363 -2.17 11.86 15.58
CA TRP A 363 -0.88 12.39 15.15
C TRP A 363 -1.01 13.17 13.85
N SER A 364 0.00 13.98 13.55
CA SER A 364 0.13 14.70 12.28
C SER A 364 1.59 14.72 11.81
N TYR A 365 1.81 14.91 10.51
CA TYR A 365 3.13 15.05 9.90
C TYR A 365 3.12 16.15 8.85
N GLU A 366 4.21 16.91 8.72
CA GLU A 366 4.36 18.08 7.81
C GLU A 366 4.74 17.70 6.37
N GLY A 367 4.17 16.61 5.86
CA GLY A 367 4.36 16.16 4.48
C GLY A 367 3.37 15.05 4.10
N GLY A 368 3.26 14.78 2.81
CA GLY A 368 2.26 13.85 2.27
C GLY A 368 0.84 14.38 2.40
N GLY A 369 -0.14 13.48 2.47
CA GLY A 369 -1.51 13.77 2.87
C GLY A 369 -2.56 13.42 1.82
N CYS A 370 -2.19 13.33 0.55
CA CYS A 370 -3.15 13.08 -0.51
C CYS A 370 -3.49 11.60 -0.57
N SER A 371 -4.81 11.33 -0.61
CA SER A 371 -5.46 10.02 -0.77
C SER A 371 -4.70 8.86 -0.11
N PRO A 372 -4.48 8.92 1.22
CA PRO A 372 -3.66 7.95 1.94
C PRO A 372 -4.24 6.55 1.85
N ILE A 373 -3.41 5.53 1.96
CA ILE A 373 -3.83 4.12 2.05
C ILE A 373 -3.15 3.44 3.23
N VAL A 374 -3.73 2.35 3.72
CA VAL A 374 -3.25 1.56 4.85
C VAL A 374 -3.04 0.11 4.42
N ALA A 375 -1.81 -0.38 4.57
CA ALA A 375 -1.47 -1.76 4.31
C ALA A 375 -0.33 -2.23 5.22
N ASP A 376 -0.46 -3.46 5.73
CA ASP A 376 0.54 -4.13 6.56
C ASP A 376 1.07 -3.30 7.75
N GLY A 377 0.17 -2.58 8.45
CA GLY A 377 0.57 -1.75 9.59
C GLY A 377 1.20 -0.41 9.20
N MET A 378 1.17 -0.03 7.93
CA MET A 378 1.77 1.19 7.40
C MET A 378 0.73 2.07 6.71
N VAL A 379 0.96 3.38 6.74
CA VAL A 379 0.21 4.37 5.97
C VAL A 379 1.08 4.88 4.85
N PHE A 380 0.56 4.90 3.63
CA PHE A 380 1.23 5.46 2.45
C PHE A 380 0.43 6.62 1.88
N THR A 381 1.09 7.70 1.47
CA THR A 381 0.40 8.90 0.98
C THR A 381 1.30 9.74 0.07
N ILE A 382 0.69 10.53 -0.82
CA ILE A 382 1.39 11.37 -1.80
C ILE A 382 1.49 12.80 -1.27
N GLY A 383 2.65 13.43 -1.44
CA GLY A 383 2.86 14.85 -1.19
C GLY A 383 2.84 15.68 -2.48
N ASP A 384 2.57 16.98 -2.36
CA ASP A 384 2.66 17.94 -3.46
C ASP A 384 4.10 18.10 -4.02
N ASP A 385 5.09 17.59 -3.30
CA ASP A 385 6.49 17.57 -3.73
C ASP A 385 6.84 16.38 -4.64
N GLY A 386 5.83 15.64 -5.15
CA GLY A 386 5.99 14.55 -6.10
C GLY A 386 6.61 13.28 -5.50
N LYS A 387 6.55 13.12 -4.18
CA LYS A 387 7.06 11.97 -3.42
C LYS A 387 5.95 11.18 -2.74
N VAL A 388 6.31 9.96 -2.34
CA VAL A 388 5.50 9.09 -1.49
C VAL A 388 6.09 9.06 -0.09
N TYR A 389 5.21 9.18 0.91
CA TYR A 389 5.53 9.13 2.33
C TYR A 389 4.97 7.84 2.92
N ALA A 390 5.75 7.19 3.78
CA ALA A 390 5.34 6.00 4.51
C ALA A 390 5.52 6.19 6.02
N PHE A 391 4.49 5.84 6.78
CA PHE A 391 4.48 5.90 8.24
C PHE A 391 4.15 4.53 8.83
N GLY A 392 4.78 4.16 9.95
CA GLY A 392 4.48 2.93 10.67
C GLY A 392 5.73 2.19 11.11
N LYS A 393 6.09 1.10 10.44
CA LYS A 393 7.29 0.31 10.74
C LYS A 393 8.37 0.56 9.70
N LYS A 394 9.63 0.57 10.12
CA LYS A 394 10.79 0.75 9.24
C LYS A 394 11.55 -0.54 9.09
N THR A 395 11.89 -0.90 7.85
CA THR A 395 12.67 -2.10 7.55
C THR A 395 14.08 -1.70 7.18
N TYR A 396 15.04 -2.30 7.87
CA TYR A 396 16.46 -2.23 7.60
C TYR A 396 16.91 -3.58 7.06
N ASP A 397 17.29 -3.62 5.78
CA ASP A 397 17.85 -4.81 5.14
C ASP A 397 18.95 -4.41 4.14
N PHE A 398 19.62 -5.40 3.58
CA PHE A 398 20.75 -5.17 2.68
C PHE A 398 20.34 -4.71 1.26
N THR A 399 19.04 -4.61 0.93
CA THR A 399 18.59 -4.02 -0.34
C THR A 399 18.82 -2.51 -0.40
N ILE A 400 18.77 -1.85 0.76
CA ILE A 400 18.89 -0.39 0.89
C ILE A 400 20.08 0.07 1.70
N GLY A 401 20.93 -0.83 2.20
CA GLY A 401 22.06 -0.39 3.01
C GLY A 401 22.29 -1.08 4.33
N ALA A 402 21.34 -1.88 4.81
CA ALA A 402 21.15 -2.16 6.24
C ALA A 402 21.13 -0.85 7.07
N GLY A 403 20.61 0.24 6.48
CA GLY A 403 20.80 1.61 6.97
C GLY A 403 21.64 2.43 6.00
N THR A 404 22.59 3.23 6.52
CA THR A 404 23.49 4.04 5.69
C THR A 404 24.65 3.26 5.09
N ASP A 405 25.05 2.13 5.69
CA ASP A 405 26.30 1.43 5.38
C ASP A 405 26.19 -0.10 5.52
N HIS A 406 26.76 -0.83 4.56
CA HIS A 406 26.75 -2.31 4.53
C HIS A 406 27.79 -2.87 5.49
N PHE A 407 27.39 -3.13 6.74
CA PHE A 407 28.27 -3.77 7.72
C PHE A 407 27.82 -5.19 8.04
N ALA A 408 28.32 -6.14 7.25
CA ALA A 408 28.16 -7.55 7.51
C ALA A 408 29.53 -8.24 7.51
N TYR A 409 29.67 -9.21 8.41
CA TYR A 409 30.93 -9.87 8.70
C TYR A 409 30.71 -11.37 8.87
N GLU A 410 31.77 -12.14 8.67
CA GLU A 410 31.78 -13.58 8.82
C GLU A 410 33.09 -14.06 9.42
N GLY A 411 33.07 -15.24 10.03
CA GLY A 411 34.27 -15.80 10.60
C GLY A 411 34.05 -16.92 11.60
N GLU A 412 35.18 -17.38 12.10
CA GLU A 412 35.27 -18.31 13.22
C GLU A 412 35.12 -17.56 14.55
N ILE A 413 34.28 -18.09 15.44
CA ILE A 413 34.08 -17.51 16.78
C ILE A 413 34.27 -18.55 17.89
N ASP A 414 34.58 -18.07 19.09
CA ASP A 414 34.43 -18.85 20.33
C ASP A 414 32.97 -18.89 20.78
N SER A 415 32.65 -19.68 21.81
CA SER A 415 31.28 -19.84 22.34
C SER A 415 30.62 -18.56 22.89
N SER A 416 31.40 -17.51 23.17
CA SER A 416 30.90 -16.23 23.71
C SER A 416 31.70 -15.06 23.15
N PRO A 417 31.46 -14.66 21.88
CA PRO A 417 32.17 -13.55 21.25
C PRO A 417 31.72 -12.19 21.81
N ASP A 418 32.60 -11.20 21.68
CA ASP A 418 32.25 -9.78 21.82
C ASP A 418 31.47 -9.29 20.59
N CYS A 419 30.77 -8.15 20.72
CA CYS A 419 29.98 -7.55 19.63
C CYS A 419 30.78 -7.16 18.39
N THR A 420 32.11 -7.12 18.48
CA THR A 420 33.00 -6.83 17.34
C THR A 420 33.37 -8.08 16.52
N VAL A 421 32.99 -9.28 16.96
CA VAL A 421 33.44 -10.56 16.39
C VAL A 421 32.26 -11.31 15.76
N PRO A 422 32.39 -11.84 14.53
CA PRO A 422 33.57 -11.86 13.67
C PRO A 422 33.86 -10.53 12.94
N THR A 423 35.10 -10.37 12.47
CA THR A 423 35.63 -9.11 11.91
C THR A 423 35.89 -9.11 10.40
N THR A 424 35.87 -10.26 9.73
CA THR A 424 36.12 -10.33 8.28
C THR A 424 34.86 -9.89 7.56
N ASN A 425 34.94 -8.89 6.68
CA ASN A 425 33.77 -8.46 5.90
C ASN A 425 33.28 -9.61 5.02
N ILE A 426 31.95 -9.72 4.85
CA ILE A 426 31.42 -10.57 3.79
C ILE A 426 31.89 -10.04 2.43
N PRO A 427 32.23 -10.91 1.45
CA PRO A 427 32.72 -10.49 0.14
C PRO A 427 31.70 -9.65 -0.64
N SER A 428 30.40 -9.96 -0.51
CA SER A 428 29.33 -9.22 -1.16
C SER A 428 28.01 -9.33 -0.39
N SER A 429 27.25 -8.23 -0.32
CA SER A 429 25.90 -8.26 0.23
C SER A 429 24.83 -8.73 -0.77
N SER A 430 25.18 -8.98 -2.04
CA SER A 430 24.19 -9.33 -3.08
C SER A 430 23.47 -10.65 -2.81
N ALA A 431 24.10 -11.58 -2.08
CA ALA A 431 23.53 -12.86 -1.73
C ALA A 431 22.69 -12.83 -0.43
N ILE A 432 22.54 -11.65 0.19
CA ILE A 432 21.76 -11.46 1.42
C ILE A 432 20.66 -10.40 1.27
N THR A 433 20.37 -9.96 0.04
CA THR A 433 19.40 -8.88 -0.23
C THR A 433 17.97 -9.37 -0.41
N ALA A 434 17.74 -10.65 -0.72
CA ALA A 434 16.42 -11.21 -0.94
C ALA A 434 16.44 -12.70 -0.58
N ASP A 435 15.30 -13.23 -0.15
CA ASP A 435 15.10 -14.68 0.04
C ASP A 435 14.89 -15.31 -1.34
N ASP A 436 15.99 -15.70 -1.99
CA ASP A 436 16.00 -16.17 -3.39
C ASP A 436 16.77 -17.49 -3.61
N GLY A 437 17.32 -18.08 -2.54
CA GLY A 437 18.11 -19.30 -2.58
C GLY A 437 19.57 -19.08 -2.96
N SER A 438 20.01 -17.83 -3.13
CA SER A 438 21.42 -17.44 -3.13
C SER A 438 21.88 -17.30 -1.69
N TYR A 439 23.13 -17.66 -1.40
CA TYR A 439 23.62 -17.62 -0.03
C TYR A 439 25.00 -16.98 0.05
N GLU A 440 25.22 -16.21 1.10
CA GLU A 440 26.57 -15.92 1.60
C GLU A 440 26.94 -17.03 2.60
N ASP A 441 27.99 -17.79 2.31
CA ASP A 441 28.37 -18.99 3.06
C ASP A 441 29.76 -18.92 3.69
N TYR A 442 29.85 -19.40 4.93
CA TYR A 442 31.10 -19.49 5.67
C TYR A 442 31.27 -20.87 6.31
N SER A 443 32.51 -21.35 6.32
CA SER A 443 32.87 -22.59 7.01
C SER A 443 34.17 -22.47 7.81
N THR A 444 34.20 -23.21 8.91
CA THR A 444 35.33 -23.24 9.84
C THR A 444 36.45 -24.17 9.38
N THR A 445 37.67 -23.88 9.82
CA THR A 445 38.89 -24.67 9.65
C THR A 445 39.61 -24.98 10.98
N THR A 446 39.25 -24.30 12.07
CA THR A 446 39.92 -24.39 13.37
C THR A 446 39.06 -25.13 14.39
N SER A 447 39.59 -26.21 14.98
CA SER A 447 38.89 -26.98 16.00
C SER A 447 38.44 -26.14 17.20
N GLY A 448 37.20 -26.36 17.66
CA GLY A 448 36.59 -25.62 18.78
C GLY A 448 35.95 -24.28 18.38
N LYS A 449 35.99 -23.92 17.09
CA LYS A 449 35.36 -22.69 16.58
C LYS A 449 34.02 -22.97 15.92
N TYR A 450 33.13 -21.98 15.98
CA TYR A 450 31.82 -22.02 15.35
C TYR A 450 31.80 -21.11 14.13
N ALA A 451 31.11 -21.52 13.06
CA ALA A 451 30.86 -20.65 11.91
C ALA A 451 29.79 -19.63 12.30
N ALA A 452 30.08 -18.35 12.06
CA ALA A 452 29.14 -17.29 12.37
C ALA A 452 29.17 -16.16 11.33
N GLN A 453 28.04 -15.47 11.23
CA GLN A 453 27.87 -14.24 10.47
C GLN A 453 27.26 -13.18 11.38
N ARG A 454 27.74 -11.94 11.28
CA ARG A 454 27.32 -10.79 12.09
C ARG A 454 26.84 -9.68 11.18
N PHE A 455 25.70 -9.10 11.51
CA PHE A 455 25.05 -8.04 10.75
C PHE A 455 24.85 -6.84 11.66
N ASN A 456 25.32 -5.68 11.22
CA ASN A 456 25.14 -4.41 11.89
C ASN A 456 24.15 -3.58 11.10
N PHE A 457 23.02 -3.28 11.72
CA PHE A 457 21.99 -2.40 11.16
C PHE A 457 22.19 -1.00 11.74
N SER A 458 22.50 -0.03 10.88
CA SER A 458 22.58 1.38 11.26
C SER A 458 21.16 1.96 11.24
N ILE A 459 20.65 2.30 12.42
CA ILE A 459 19.28 2.79 12.61
C ILE A 459 19.27 4.23 13.11
N ASP A 460 18.20 4.95 12.79
CA ASP A 460 18.05 6.36 13.17
C ASP A 460 17.38 6.50 14.55
N GLU A 461 16.74 5.43 15.01
CA GLU A 461 15.94 5.40 16.21
C GLU A 461 16.81 5.20 17.46
N THR A 462 16.50 5.95 18.51
CA THR A 462 17.24 5.88 19.78
C THR A 462 16.55 5.01 20.83
N SER A 463 15.22 4.88 20.76
CA SER A 463 14.43 4.07 21.70
C SER A 463 13.09 3.64 21.08
N PRO A 464 13.09 2.80 20.02
CA PRO A 464 11.87 2.32 19.39
C PRO A 464 11.04 1.44 20.33
N GLY A 465 9.73 1.34 20.14
CA GLY A 465 8.87 0.45 20.94
C GLY A 465 9.17 -1.03 20.73
N LYS A 466 9.62 -1.41 19.52
CA LYS A 466 9.98 -2.79 19.19
C LYS A 466 11.12 -2.90 18.18
N LEU A 467 11.99 -3.89 18.39
CA LEU A 467 12.96 -4.39 17.42
C LEU A 467 12.58 -5.84 17.07
N ASN A 468 12.44 -6.17 15.79
CA ASN A 468 12.20 -7.54 15.34
C ASN A 468 13.26 -7.92 14.31
N VAL A 469 14.03 -8.96 14.59
CA VAL A 469 15.05 -9.47 13.68
C VAL A 469 14.52 -10.74 13.03
N SER A 470 14.68 -10.85 11.72
CA SER A 470 14.41 -12.08 10.98
C SER A 470 15.60 -12.45 10.12
N TRP A 471 15.92 -13.73 10.11
CA TRP A 471 17.01 -14.33 9.35
C TRP A 471 16.50 -15.57 8.63
N ASN A 472 16.74 -15.67 7.33
CA ASN A 472 16.56 -16.87 6.53
C ASN A 472 17.95 -17.42 6.17
N GLY A 473 18.15 -18.71 6.43
CA GLY A 473 19.31 -19.43 5.93
C GLY A 473 19.42 -20.84 6.52
N LYS A 474 20.64 -21.38 6.55
CA LYS A 474 20.92 -22.73 7.05
C LYS A 474 22.24 -22.81 7.81
N GLY A 475 22.21 -23.56 8.92
CA GLY A 475 23.39 -23.94 9.68
C GLY A 475 23.52 -25.45 9.77
N TRP A 476 24.59 -26.02 9.24
CA TRP A 476 24.82 -27.46 9.26
C TRP A 476 26.25 -27.80 9.66
N HIS A 477 26.42 -29.03 10.10
CA HIS A 477 27.73 -29.58 10.42
C HIS A 477 28.00 -30.79 9.53
N ASP A 478 29.24 -30.98 9.10
CA ASP A 478 29.68 -32.06 8.20
C ASP A 478 29.29 -33.48 8.66
N THR A 479 29.12 -33.68 9.96
CA THR A 479 28.71 -34.98 10.53
C THR A 479 27.21 -35.25 10.41
N GLY A 480 26.40 -34.24 10.05
CA GLY A 480 24.95 -34.28 10.11
C GLY A 480 24.36 -34.28 11.53
N SER A 481 25.21 -34.29 12.56
CA SER A 481 24.82 -34.10 13.96
C SER A 481 25.12 -32.66 14.41
N ASN A 482 24.38 -32.15 15.40
CA ASN A 482 24.48 -30.74 15.83
C ASN A 482 24.16 -29.71 14.74
N ASN A 483 23.26 -30.07 13.82
CA ASN A 483 22.68 -29.11 12.88
C ASN A 483 21.87 -28.04 13.60
N GLY A 484 21.66 -26.92 12.91
CA GLY A 484 20.88 -25.80 13.37
C GLY A 484 21.69 -24.54 13.60
N THR A 485 20.95 -23.48 13.86
CA THR A 485 21.46 -22.11 14.02
C THR A 485 20.86 -21.48 15.26
N TYR A 486 21.65 -20.64 15.93
CA TYR A 486 21.18 -19.65 16.89
C TYR A 486 21.15 -18.27 16.23
N LEU A 487 20.11 -17.50 16.52
CA LEU A 487 19.97 -16.08 16.21
C LEU A 487 20.08 -15.28 17.50
N TYR A 488 21.01 -14.33 17.54
CA TYR A 488 21.31 -13.50 18.70
C TYR A 488 21.24 -12.01 18.37
N ILE A 489 21.01 -11.20 19.40
CA ILE A 489 21.11 -9.74 19.37
C ILE A 489 22.01 -9.24 20.50
N TRP A 490 22.82 -8.22 20.24
CA TRP A 490 23.73 -7.68 21.25
C TRP A 490 23.00 -6.77 22.24
N ASN A 491 23.15 -7.03 23.54
CA ASN A 491 22.70 -6.12 24.61
C ASN A 491 23.90 -5.41 25.23
N SER A 492 24.01 -4.11 25.00
CA SER A 492 25.11 -3.27 25.48
C SER A 492 25.10 -3.05 27.00
N ASN A 493 23.95 -3.22 27.66
CA ASN A 493 23.83 -3.10 29.11
C ASN A 493 24.34 -4.36 29.82
N SER A 494 24.07 -5.55 29.28
CA SER A 494 24.64 -6.81 29.82
C SER A 494 26.08 -7.06 29.32
N GLY A 495 26.46 -6.46 28.20
CA GLY A 495 27.74 -6.72 27.54
C GLY A 495 27.82 -8.12 26.93
N ALA A 496 26.67 -8.66 26.49
CA ALA A 496 26.58 -10.00 25.94
C ALA A 496 25.48 -10.10 24.85
N TYR A 497 25.60 -11.13 24.02
CA TYR A 497 24.55 -11.55 23.10
C TYR A 497 23.39 -12.24 23.84
N GLU A 498 22.17 -11.88 23.50
CA GLU A 498 20.93 -12.51 23.96
C GLU A 498 20.28 -13.31 22.84
N GLU A 499 19.81 -14.52 23.15
CA GLU A 499 19.19 -15.40 22.16
C GLU A 499 17.80 -14.87 21.79
N LEU A 500 17.58 -14.68 20.50
CA LEU A 500 16.26 -14.35 19.94
C LEU A 500 15.49 -15.62 19.54
N ALA A 501 16.17 -16.54 18.85
CA ALA A 501 15.57 -17.77 18.34
C ALA A 501 16.64 -18.81 18.00
N ASN A 502 16.25 -20.07 17.89
CA ASN A 502 17.12 -21.14 17.40
C ASN A 502 16.33 -22.28 16.75
N ASN A 503 17.00 -23.12 15.98
CA ASN A 503 16.45 -24.37 15.45
C ASN A 503 17.48 -25.51 15.52
N SER A 504 17.09 -26.72 15.12
CA SER A 504 18.00 -27.89 15.08
C SER A 504 18.01 -28.57 13.71
N ILE A 505 17.77 -27.81 12.64
CA ILE A 505 17.68 -28.31 11.26
C ILE A 505 18.86 -27.81 10.43
N GLY A 506 19.37 -28.66 9.53
CA GLY A 506 20.52 -28.34 8.66
C GLY A 506 20.13 -27.85 7.27
N THR A 507 18.85 -27.63 7.05
CA THR A 507 18.28 -27.11 5.81
C THR A 507 17.80 -25.68 6.02
N ASP A 508 17.41 -25.05 4.92
CA ASP A 508 16.86 -23.70 4.92
C ASP A 508 15.71 -23.53 5.93
N ALA A 509 15.78 -22.45 6.72
CA ALA A 509 14.78 -22.08 7.70
C ALA A 509 14.83 -20.59 8.04
N THR A 510 13.66 -20.04 8.35
CA THR A 510 13.55 -18.72 8.95
C THR A 510 13.60 -18.80 10.48
N LEU A 511 14.41 -17.94 11.08
CA LEU A 511 14.44 -17.63 12.51
C LEU A 511 14.03 -16.17 12.71
N SER A 512 13.16 -15.91 13.67
CA SER A 512 12.74 -14.55 14.01
C SER A 512 12.59 -14.39 15.51
N GLY A 513 12.89 -13.20 16.03
CA GLY A 513 12.65 -12.85 17.42
C GLY A 513 12.48 -11.36 17.63
N GLU A 514 11.82 -10.99 18.72
CA GLU A 514 11.45 -9.61 19.02
C GLU A 514 11.89 -9.16 20.41
N ILE A 515 12.23 -7.88 20.51
CA ILE A 515 12.51 -7.15 21.75
C ILE A 515 11.48 -6.02 21.86
N ILE A 516 10.69 -6.05 22.93
CA ILE A 516 9.60 -5.08 23.19
C ILE A 516 9.81 -4.24 24.47
N SER A 517 10.93 -4.42 25.15
CA SER A 517 11.23 -3.73 26.40
C SER A 517 12.69 -3.36 26.49
N SER A 518 13.00 -2.17 26.99
CA SER A 518 14.38 -1.67 27.12
C SER A 518 15.15 -1.76 25.80
N THR A 519 14.48 -1.52 24.68
CA THR A 519 15.02 -1.60 23.30
C THR A 519 16.28 -0.77 23.12
N GLY A 520 16.40 0.38 23.80
CA GLY A 520 17.60 1.21 23.80
C GLY A 520 18.88 0.47 24.24
N ASN A 521 18.78 -0.60 25.04
CA ASN A 521 19.94 -1.39 25.45
C ASN A 521 20.58 -2.17 24.28
N TYR A 522 19.82 -2.40 23.20
CA TYR A 522 20.24 -3.17 22.03
C TYR A 522 20.77 -2.28 20.89
N ILE A 523 20.84 -0.96 21.15
CA ILE A 523 21.27 0.05 20.19
C ILE A 523 22.56 0.67 20.73
N ASN A 524 23.68 0.35 20.10
CA ASN A 524 24.98 0.89 20.46
C ASN A 524 25.41 1.92 19.42
N SER A 525 25.38 3.21 19.79
CA SER A 525 25.79 4.30 18.91
C SER A 525 25.06 4.30 17.56
N GLY A 526 23.74 4.04 17.59
CA GLY A 526 22.89 3.94 16.40
C GLY A 526 22.98 2.59 15.67
N VAL A 527 23.66 1.58 16.22
CA VAL A 527 23.81 0.26 15.58
C VAL A 527 23.12 -0.82 16.40
N VAL A 528 22.28 -1.61 15.73
CA VAL A 528 21.79 -2.90 16.24
C VAL A 528 22.66 -4.01 15.67
N THR A 529 23.31 -4.77 16.54
CA THR A 529 24.19 -5.87 16.14
C THR A 529 23.50 -7.22 16.32
N VAL A 530 23.36 -7.95 15.23
CA VAL A 530 22.80 -9.30 15.14
C VAL A 530 23.90 -10.30 14.84
N LEU A 531 23.85 -11.47 15.46
CA LEU A 531 24.79 -12.56 15.23
C LEU A 531 24.04 -13.86 14.97
N VAL A 532 24.39 -14.57 13.91
CA VAL A 532 23.93 -15.93 13.64
C VAL A 532 25.09 -16.91 13.78
N VAL A 533 24.84 -18.01 14.48
CA VAL A 533 25.88 -18.97 14.86
C VAL A 533 25.40 -20.38 14.62
N GLN A 534 26.19 -21.18 13.91
CA GLN A 534 25.94 -22.62 13.76
C GLN A 534 26.13 -23.34 15.12
N LYS A 535 25.30 -24.34 15.43
CA LYS A 535 25.26 -24.97 16.77
C LYS A 535 26.44 -25.84 17.17
N GLY A 536 27.19 -26.40 16.22
CA GLY A 536 28.27 -27.36 16.43
C GLY A 536 29.64 -26.81 16.05
N GLU A 537 30.58 -26.81 16.98
CA GLU A 537 31.96 -26.41 16.65
C GLU A 537 32.60 -27.30 15.59
N HIS A 538 33.58 -26.74 14.90
CA HIS A 538 34.54 -27.50 14.13
C HIS A 538 35.15 -28.58 15.02
N SER A 539 34.90 -29.82 14.64
CA SER A 539 35.29 -31.00 15.40
C SER A 539 36.81 -31.23 15.38
N ARG A 540 37.31 -31.97 16.37
CA ARG A 540 38.74 -32.33 16.45
C ARG A 540 39.22 -33.23 15.30
N ASP A 541 38.30 -33.94 14.64
CA ASP A 541 38.56 -34.82 13.50
C ASP A 541 38.42 -34.10 12.15
N GLY A 542 38.31 -32.77 12.14
CA GLY A 542 38.36 -31.95 10.93
C GLY A 542 37.04 -31.83 10.17
N LYS A 543 35.91 -32.13 10.84
CA LYS A 543 34.56 -31.89 10.33
C LYS A 543 34.13 -30.47 10.66
N ALA A 544 33.67 -29.75 9.66
CA ALA A 544 33.43 -28.32 9.74
C ALA A 544 32.00 -27.97 10.19
N SER A 545 31.93 -26.84 10.89
CA SER A 545 30.75 -26.01 11.07
C SER A 545 30.53 -25.15 9.83
N HIS A 546 29.28 -25.06 9.35
CA HIS A 546 28.88 -24.27 8.19
C HIS A 546 27.66 -23.38 8.49
N ILE A 547 27.72 -22.13 8.06
CA ILE A 547 26.59 -21.20 8.10
C ILE A 547 26.41 -20.59 6.72
N ALA A 548 25.15 -20.41 6.31
CA ALA A 548 24.81 -19.76 5.06
C ALA A 548 23.56 -18.90 5.27
N THR A 549 23.63 -17.62 4.87
CA THR A 549 22.52 -16.65 4.99
C THR A 549 21.98 -16.33 3.60
N ASP A 550 20.65 -16.38 3.45
CA ASP A 550 19.91 -15.99 2.23
C ASP A 550 19.34 -14.58 2.39
N TYR A 551 18.77 -14.29 3.57
CA TYR A 551 18.21 -12.96 3.84
C TYR A 551 18.25 -12.63 5.33
N VAL A 552 18.47 -11.36 5.64
CA VAL A 552 18.39 -10.87 7.01
C VAL A 552 17.83 -9.45 7.03
N LYS A 553 16.93 -9.20 7.97
CA LYS A 553 16.34 -7.88 8.18
C LYS A 553 16.13 -7.57 9.65
N LEU A 554 16.12 -6.28 9.94
CA LEU A 554 15.64 -5.69 11.18
C LEU A 554 14.41 -4.84 10.87
N VAL A 555 13.31 -5.08 11.57
CA VAL A 555 12.10 -4.25 11.54
C VAL A 555 12.00 -3.48 12.84
N VAL A 556 11.98 -2.16 12.73
CA VAL A 556 11.82 -1.23 13.84
C VAL A 556 10.39 -0.72 13.85
N THR A 557 9.72 -0.76 15.00
CA THR A 557 8.36 -0.24 15.18
C THR A 557 8.37 0.77 16.33
N PRO A 558 7.63 1.90 16.21
CA PRO A 558 7.53 2.92 17.26
C PRO A 558 7.03 2.37 18.59
#